data_AF-A0A2C5ZR39-F1
#
_entry.id   AF-A0A2C5ZR39-F1
#
_cell.length_a   1.000
_cell.length_b   1.000
_cell.length_c   1.000
_cell.angle_alpha   90.00
_cell.angle_beta   90.00
_cell.angle_gamma   90.00
#
_symmetry.space_group_name_H-M   'P 1'
#
loop_
_entity.id
_entity.type
_entity.pdbx_description
1 polymer ?
#
loop_
_entity_poly.entity_id
_entity_poly.type
_entity_poly.pdbx_seq_one_letter_code
_entity_poly.pdbx_strand_id
1 'polypeptide(L)'
;MATNPNDPPLDEIQWRSPPILAQMGGLHSNTILFYFAESPFFERTSNNAVIMSQAMNNMSMYHFIQTREAFEGRLKTMSGLEFVVGEEPAETGPGMGTGVWVIRKQTRRKRYQDDDDIVLHALFFVVGENIYMAPALADIMASRIVRFPKRGFSPA
;
A
#
# COMPACT_ATOMS: atom_id res chain seq x y z
N MET A 1 -5.74 -16.60 -7.51
CA MET A 1 -6.07 -17.31 -6.26
C MET A 1 -7.44 -16.79 -5.84
N ALA A 2 -8.48 -17.62 -5.89
CA ALA A 2 -9.82 -17.19 -5.51
C ALA A 2 -9.86 -17.08 -3.97
N THR A 3 -10.28 -15.93 -3.45
CA THR A 3 -10.49 -15.69 -2.03
C THR A 3 -11.64 -16.57 -1.54
N ASN A 4 -11.44 -17.30 -0.45
CA ASN A 4 -12.49 -18.10 0.18
C ASN A 4 -13.48 -17.10 0.79
N PRO A 5 -14.81 -17.20 0.57
CA PRO A 5 -15.78 -16.22 1.07
C PRO A 5 -15.90 -16.19 2.61
N ASN A 6 -15.23 -17.09 3.32
CA ASN A 6 -15.12 -17.12 4.78
C ASN A 6 -13.83 -16.50 5.32
N ASP A 7 -12.87 -16.13 4.46
CA ASP A 7 -11.71 -15.38 4.91
C ASP A 7 -12.15 -13.93 5.17
N PRO A 8 -11.71 -13.30 6.28
CA PRO A 8 -12.04 -11.91 6.55
C PRO A 8 -11.61 -11.03 5.36
N PRO A 9 -12.43 -10.02 4.98
CA PRO A 9 -12.07 -9.01 4.00
C PRO A 9 -10.67 -8.44 4.24
N LEU A 10 -9.94 -8.11 3.18
CA LEU A 10 -8.55 -7.63 3.30
C LEU A 10 -8.42 -6.36 4.16
N ASP A 11 -9.45 -5.52 4.21
CA ASP A 11 -9.56 -4.33 5.06
C ASP A 11 -9.79 -4.63 6.55
N GLU A 12 -10.15 -5.87 6.90
CA GLU A 12 -10.25 -6.33 8.30
C GLU A 12 -8.95 -6.97 8.81
N ILE A 13 -7.95 -7.16 7.93
CA ILE A 13 -6.70 -7.82 8.27
C ILE A 13 -5.63 -6.77 8.62
N GLN A 14 -4.93 -7.03 9.73
CA GLN A 14 -3.69 -6.36 10.08
C GLN A 14 -2.52 -7.31 9.81
N TRP A 15 -1.47 -6.81 9.16
CA TRP A 15 -0.25 -7.58 8.93
C TRP A 15 0.98 -6.89 9.51
N ARG A 16 1.89 -7.67 10.10
CA ARG A 16 3.22 -7.24 10.53
C ARG A 16 4.21 -8.41 10.53
N SER A 17 5.51 -8.12 10.38
CA SER A 17 6.58 -9.11 10.55
C SER A 17 7.85 -8.48 11.13
N PRO A 18 8.03 -8.52 12.47
CA PRO A 18 9.24 -8.02 13.12
C PRO A 18 10.55 -8.67 12.63
N PRO A 19 10.61 -10.00 12.36
CA PRO A 19 11.84 -10.62 11.86
C PRO A 19 12.31 -10.07 10.51
N ILE A 20 11.38 -9.75 9.61
CA ILE A 20 11.70 -9.18 8.29
C ILE A 20 12.25 -7.77 8.44
N LEU A 21 11.65 -6.94 9.29
CA LEU A 21 12.15 -5.59 9.57
C LEU A 21 13.55 -5.59 10.17
N ALA A 22 13.83 -6.53 11.09
CA ALA A 22 15.16 -6.67 11.65
C ALA A 22 16.22 -6.98 10.58
N GLN A 23 15.88 -7.82 9.58
CA GLN A 23 16.77 -8.11 8.46
C GLN A 23 16.97 -6.90 7.52
N MET A 24 15.96 -6.06 7.38
CA MET A 24 15.99 -4.85 6.54
C MET A 24 16.64 -3.64 7.21
N GLY A 25 16.97 -3.72 8.50
CA GLY A 25 17.52 -2.58 9.27
C GLY A 25 16.46 -1.58 9.74
N GLY A 26 15.19 -2.00 9.79
CA GLY A 26 14.06 -1.18 10.22
C GLY A 26 13.26 -0.57 9.07
N LEU A 27 12.20 0.16 9.44
CA LEU A 27 11.27 0.77 8.49
C LEU A 27 11.70 2.21 8.17
N HIS A 28 12.00 2.47 6.90
CA HIS A 28 12.33 3.80 6.39
C HIS A 28 12.01 3.88 4.88
N SER A 29 12.26 5.04 4.26
CA SER A 29 11.91 5.32 2.86
C SER A 29 12.35 4.22 1.88
N ASN A 30 13.56 3.69 2.03
CA ASN A 30 14.09 2.68 1.10
C ASN A 30 13.60 1.26 1.38
N THR A 31 13.03 0.98 2.55
CA THR A 31 12.57 -0.37 2.93
C THR A 31 11.06 -0.52 2.92
N ILE A 32 10.29 0.57 3.00
CA ILE A 32 8.83 0.56 3.14
C ILE A 32 8.11 -0.25 2.06
N LEU A 33 8.48 -0.09 0.78
CA LEU A 33 7.85 -0.83 -0.33
C LEU A 33 8.27 -2.31 -0.35
N PHE A 34 9.48 -2.63 0.09
CA PHE A 34 9.95 -4.02 0.18
C PHE A 34 9.32 -4.74 1.37
N TYR A 35 9.16 -4.06 2.51
CA TYR A 35 8.41 -4.58 3.64
C TYR A 35 6.94 -4.81 3.28
N PHE A 36 6.32 -3.87 2.57
CA PHE A 36 4.96 -4.05 2.05
C PHE A 36 4.85 -5.24 1.09
N ALA A 37 5.88 -5.52 0.29
CA ALA A 37 5.89 -6.63 -0.65
C ALA A 37 5.80 -8.03 0.00
N GLU A 38 6.19 -8.13 1.28
CA GLU A 38 6.08 -9.35 2.08
C GLU A 38 4.68 -9.56 2.68
N SER A 39 3.82 -8.54 2.58
CA SER A 39 2.45 -8.59 3.08
C SER A 39 1.51 -9.32 2.11
N PRO A 40 0.37 -9.87 2.60
CA PRO A 40 -0.63 -10.49 1.74
C PRO A 40 -1.35 -9.49 0.80
N PHE A 41 -1.19 -8.18 1.03
CA PHE A 41 -1.77 -7.13 0.20
C PHE A 41 -1.03 -6.92 -1.13
N PHE A 42 0.20 -7.42 -1.22
CA PHE A 42 1.04 -7.22 -2.39
C PHE A 42 0.70 -8.18 -3.53
N GLU A 43 0.55 -7.62 -4.72
CA GLU A 43 0.32 -8.40 -5.93
C GLU A 43 1.62 -8.66 -6.69
N ARG A 44 2.00 -9.93 -6.79
CA ARG A 44 3.22 -10.38 -7.49
C ARG A 44 3.20 -10.17 -9.00
N THR A 45 2.05 -9.84 -9.58
CA THR A 45 1.89 -9.46 -10.99
C THR A 45 2.19 -7.98 -11.23
N SER A 46 2.45 -7.18 -10.19
CA SER A 46 2.75 -5.76 -10.31
C SER A 46 4.11 -5.48 -10.95
N ASN A 47 4.25 -4.26 -11.48
CA ASN A 47 5.52 -3.76 -12.00
C ASN A 47 6.63 -3.74 -10.93
N ASN A 48 6.26 -3.56 -9.65
CA ASN A 48 7.19 -3.66 -8.52
C ASN A 48 7.91 -5.01 -8.49
N ALA A 49 7.15 -6.11 -8.62
CA ALA A 49 7.71 -7.46 -8.62
C ALA A 49 8.57 -7.71 -9.87
N VAL A 50 8.16 -7.18 -11.03
CA VAL A 50 8.95 -7.27 -12.26
C VAL A 50 10.31 -6.58 -12.10
N ILE A 51 10.34 -5.34 -11.61
CA ILE A 51 11.59 -4.60 -11.39
C ILE A 51 12.48 -5.34 -10.39
N MET A 52 11.91 -5.80 -9.27
CA MET A 52 12.66 -6.54 -8.25
C MET A 52 13.29 -7.82 -8.82
N SER A 53 12.50 -8.61 -9.56
CA SER A 53 13.00 -9.83 -10.23
C SER A 53 14.09 -9.51 -11.24
N GLN A 54 13.95 -8.44 -12.03
CA GLN A 54 14.96 -8.03 -13.00
C GLN A 54 16.25 -7.59 -12.30
N ALA A 55 16.15 -6.78 -11.25
CA ALA A 55 17.30 -6.30 -10.49
C ALA A 55 18.08 -7.43 -9.80
N MET A 56 17.39 -8.45 -9.27
CA MET A 56 18.04 -9.60 -8.63
C MET A 56 18.75 -10.53 -9.63
N ASN A 57 18.31 -10.55 -10.89
CA ASN A 57 18.92 -11.38 -11.94
C ASN A 57 19.87 -10.61 -12.85
N ASN A 58 19.94 -9.28 -12.73
CA ASN A 58 20.77 -8.42 -13.57
C ASN A 58 21.44 -7.32 -12.74
N MET A 59 22.76 -7.46 -12.57
CA MET A 59 23.59 -6.54 -11.79
C MET A 59 23.48 -5.08 -12.26
N SER A 60 23.28 -4.84 -13.57
CA SER A 60 23.13 -3.47 -14.08
C SER A 60 21.84 -2.80 -13.64
N MET A 61 20.83 -3.58 -13.26
CA MET A 61 19.54 -3.07 -12.77
C MET A 61 19.48 -2.92 -11.24
N TYR A 62 20.49 -3.41 -10.52
CA TYR A 62 20.50 -3.41 -9.05
C TYR A 62 20.35 -2.01 -8.44
N HIS A 63 20.89 -0.98 -9.10
CA HIS A 63 20.78 0.40 -8.64
C HIS A 63 19.32 0.91 -8.56
N PHE A 64 18.38 0.34 -9.33
CA PHE A 64 16.98 0.73 -9.28
C PHE A 64 16.26 0.29 -8.01
N ILE A 65 16.80 -0.68 -7.24
CA ILE A 65 16.17 -1.17 -6.00
C ILE A 65 16.91 -0.67 -4.74
N GLN A 66 17.92 0.19 -4.89
CA GLN A 66 18.71 0.68 -3.76
C GLN A 66 18.04 1.84 -3.02
N THR A 67 17.36 2.72 -3.75
CA THR A 67 16.62 3.83 -3.19
C THR A 67 15.19 3.84 -3.69
N ARG A 68 14.27 4.35 -2.88
CA ARG A 68 12.88 4.48 -3.29
C ARG A 68 12.75 5.38 -4.51
N GLU A 69 13.50 6.48 -4.56
CA GLU A 69 13.44 7.44 -5.65
C GLU A 69 13.82 6.81 -6.98
N ALA A 70 14.86 5.96 -7.00
CA ALA A 70 15.26 5.22 -8.20
C ALA A 70 14.21 4.17 -8.59
N PHE A 71 13.66 3.47 -7.60
CA PHE A 71 12.65 2.43 -7.80
C PHE A 71 11.36 2.99 -8.37
N GLU A 72 10.81 4.03 -7.74
CA GLU A 72 9.62 4.73 -8.20
C GLU A 72 9.87 5.50 -9.50
N GLY A 73 11.08 6.03 -9.68
CA GLY A 73 11.52 6.61 -10.96
C GLY A 73 11.43 5.61 -12.10
N ARG A 74 11.82 4.35 -11.86
CA ARG A 74 11.68 3.26 -12.84
C ARG A 74 10.21 2.88 -13.05
N LEU A 75 9.41 2.76 -11.99
CA LEU A 75 7.96 2.48 -12.09
C LEU A 75 7.25 3.50 -12.98
N LYS A 76 7.57 4.79 -12.85
CA LYS A 76 7.03 5.88 -13.68
C LYS A 76 7.30 5.71 -15.17
N THR A 77 8.25 4.87 -15.59
CA THR A 77 8.52 4.59 -17.02
C THR A 77 7.65 3.46 -17.58
N MET A 78 6.96 2.72 -16.71
CA MET A 78 6.17 1.55 -17.07
C MET A 78 4.67 1.90 -17.12
N SER A 79 3.88 1.05 -17.75
CA SER A 79 2.42 1.06 -17.66
C SER A 79 1.97 -0.24 -17.01
N GLY A 80 0.95 -0.17 -16.14
CA GLY A 80 0.44 -1.34 -15.43
C GLY A 80 0.15 -1.08 -13.95
N LEU A 81 -0.09 -2.15 -13.21
CA LEU A 81 -0.30 -2.14 -11.77
C LEU A 81 1.02 -1.82 -11.04
N GLU A 82 0.97 -0.85 -10.14
CA GLU A 82 2.10 -0.41 -9.33
C GLU A 82 1.67 -0.10 -7.90
N PHE A 83 2.61 -0.26 -6.97
CA PHE A 83 2.52 0.18 -5.59
C PHE A 83 3.54 1.30 -5.37
N VAL A 84 3.08 2.47 -4.94
CA VAL A 84 3.94 3.65 -4.71
C VAL A 84 3.64 4.28 -3.36
N VAL A 85 4.61 4.98 -2.79
CA VAL A 85 4.36 5.80 -1.58
C VAL A 85 3.55 7.02 -1.99
N GLY A 86 2.34 7.12 -1.43
CA GLY A 86 1.45 8.25 -1.62
C GLY A 86 1.74 9.41 -0.68
N GLU A 87 2.09 9.09 0.57
CA GLU A 87 2.46 10.06 1.60
C GLU A 87 3.53 9.44 2.51
N GLU A 88 4.52 10.26 2.86
CA GLU A 88 5.52 9.94 3.86
C GLU A 88 5.07 10.41 5.25
N PRO A 89 5.62 9.83 6.33
CA PRO A 89 5.43 10.34 7.67
C PRO A 89 5.84 11.81 7.73
N ALA A 90 4.87 12.70 7.92
CA ALA A 90 5.15 14.11 8.09
C ALA A 90 5.99 14.29 9.35
N GLU A 91 7.24 14.74 9.21
CA GLU A 91 8.06 15.16 10.34
C GLU A 91 7.56 16.53 10.82
N THR A 92 6.72 16.52 11.85
CA THR A 92 6.18 17.77 12.44
C THR A 92 7.14 18.38 13.48
N GLY A 93 8.37 17.86 13.58
CA GLY A 93 9.40 18.25 14.55
C GLY A 93 10.25 17.05 14.99
N PRO A 94 11.36 17.27 15.73
CA PRO A 94 12.20 16.18 16.23
C PRO A 94 11.41 15.21 17.11
N GLY A 95 11.25 13.97 16.67
CA GLY A 95 10.45 12.95 17.37
C GLY A 95 8.94 13.05 17.20
N MET A 96 8.44 13.97 16.35
CA MET A 96 7.01 14.24 16.13
C MET A 96 6.60 13.93 14.68
N GLY A 97 7.15 12.84 14.13
CA GLY A 97 6.64 12.24 12.91
C GLY A 97 5.25 11.66 13.17
N THR A 98 4.30 11.80 12.24
CA THR A 98 3.04 11.05 12.35
C THR A 98 3.29 9.53 12.42
N GLY A 99 4.45 9.08 11.92
CA GLY A 99 4.86 7.67 11.92
C GLY A 99 4.00 6.81 10.99
N VAL A 100 3.22 7.44 10.12
CA VAL A 100 2.28 6.79 9.19
C VAL A 100 2.79 6.96 7.77
N TRP A 101 3.00 5.83 7.08
CA TRP A 101 3.18 5.82 5.64
C TRP A 101 1.86 5.51 4.95
N VAL A 102 1.65 6.08 3.77
CA VAL A 102 0.52 5.75 2.91
C VAL A 102 1.06 5.12 1.63
N ILE A 103 0.63 3.90 1.33
CA ILE A 103 0.95 3.20 0.08
C ILE A 103 -0.29 3.17 -0.79
N ARG A 104 -0.12 3.51 -2.07
CA ARG A 104 -1.17 3.52 -3.09
C ARG A 104 -1.00 2.31 -3.98
N LYS A 105 -2.05 1.51 -4.12
CA LYS A 105 -2.18 0.57 -5.23
C LYS A 105 -2.88 1.28 -6.37
N GLN A 106 -2.20 1.43 -7.48
CA GLN A 106 -2.72 2.18 -8.63
C GLN A 106 -2.35 1.50 -9.95
N THR A 107 -3.10 1.79 -11.01
CA THR A 107 -2.71 1.43 -12.37
C THR A 107 -2.36 2.68 -13.14
N ARG A 108 -1.17 2.68 -13.72
CA ARG A 108 -0.67 3.73 -14.62
C ARG A 108 -0.91 3.33 -16.07
N ARG A 109 -1.57 4.19 -16.83
CA ARG A 109 -1.72 4.09 -18.28
C ARG A 109 -0.93 5.22 -18.92
N LYS A 110 0.11 4.85 -19.66
CA LYS A 110 0.90 5.80 -20.46
C LYS A 110 0.07 6.29 -21.64
N ARG A 111 -0.01 7.60 -21.83
CA ARG A 111 -0.57 8.23 -23.03
C ARG A 111 0.53 8.86 -23.86
N TYR A 112 0.34 8.88 -25.17
CA TYR A 112 1.31 9.50 -26.07
C TYR A 112 1.08 11.02 -26.08
N GLN A 113 2.12 11.80 -25.76
CA GLN A 113 2.11 13.27 -25.69
C GLN A 113 1.25 13.92 -24.59
N ASP A 114 0.59 13.13 -23.74
CA ASP A 114 -0.21 13.61 -22.60
C ASP A 114 0.31 13.07 -21.27
N ASP A 115 -0.16 13.66 -20.17
CA ASP A 115 0.05 13.15 -18.82
C ASP A 115 -0.51 11.72 -18.65
N ASP A 116 0.18 10.95 -17.82
CA ASP A 116 -0.22 9.58 -17.47
C ASP A 116 -1.58 9.55 -16.79
N ASP A 117 -2.42 8.59 -17.19
CA ASP A 117 -3.68 8.31 -16.50
C ASP A 117 -3.43 7.39 -15.29
N ILE A 118 -3.79 7.84 -14.11
CA ILE A 118 -3.67 7.10 -12.86
C ILE A 118 -5.05 6.73 -12.33
N VAL A 119 -5.28 5.43 -12.16
CA VAL A 119 -6.47 4.89 -11.47
C VAL A 119 -6.04 4.35 -10.12
N LEU A 120 -6.51 4.96 -9.04
CA LEU A 120 -6.28 4.51 -7.67
C LEU A 120 -7.26 3.38 -7.31
N HIS A 121 -6.73 2.24 -6.86
CA HIS A 121 -7.53 1.07 -6.50
C HIS A 121 -7.70 0.91 -5.00
N ALA A 122 -6.64 1.16 -4.23
CA ALA A 122 -6.65 1.02 -2.78
C ALA A 122 -5.56 1.85 -2.12
N LEU A 123 -5.77 2.14 -0.83
CA LEU A 123 -4.81 2.77 0.06
C LEU A 123 -4.44 1.80 1.18
N PHE A 124 -3.19 1.83 1.59
CA PHE A 124 -2.70 1.07 2.73
C PHE A 124 -1.97 2.02 3.67
N PHE A 125 -2.22 1.88 4.96
CA PHE A 125 -1.56 2.64 6.00
C PHE A 125 -0.53 1.75 6.70
N VAL A 126 0.69 2.26 6.85
CA VAL A 126 1.73 1.61 7.66
C VAL A 126 1.97 2.45 8.89
N VAL A 127 1.53 1.97 10.06
CA VAL A 127 1.63 2.67 11.34
C VAL A 127 2.56 1.89 12.26
N GLY A 128 3.73 2.46 12.54
CA GLY A 128 4.82 1.72 13.15
C GLY A 128 5.23 0.55 12.23
N GLU A 129 5.04 -0.69 12.66
CA GLU A 129 5.35 -1.89 11.87
C GLU A 129 4.11 -2.54 11.23
N ASN A 130 2.92 -1.97 11.47
CA ASN A 130 1.65 -2.61 11.13
C ASN A 130 1.10 -2.05 9.82
N ILE A 131 0.65 -2.93 8.94
CA ILE A 131 0.03 -2.60 7.67
C ILE A 131 -1.47 -2.86 7.75
N TYR A 132 -2.25 -1.85 7.37
CA TYR A 132 -3.70 -1.88 7.30
C TYR A 132 -4.15 -1.48 5.90
N MET A 133 -5.16 -2.15 5.36
CA MET A 133 -5.85 -1.67 4.16
C MET A 133 -6.93 -0.66 4.58
N ALA A 134 -7.00 0.48 3.89
CA ALA A 134 -8.04 1.46 4.11
C ALA A 134 -9.40 0.86 3.69
N PRO A 135 -10.46 0.99 4.51
CA PRO A 135 -11.79 0.57 4.09
C PRO A 135 -12.23 1.41 2.89
N ALA A 136 -13.03 0.83 1.99
CA ALA A 136 -13.59 1.62 0.91
C ALA A 136 -14.49 2.72 1.51
N LEU A 137 -14.56 3.88 0.87
CA LEU A 137 -15.42 4.99 1.32
C LEU A 137 -16.89 4.54 1.52
N ALA A 138 -17.35 3.57 0.73
CA ALA A 138 -18.67 2.96 0.83
C ALA A 138 -18.91 2.26 2.19
N ASP A 139 -17.91 1.57 2.74
CA ASP A 139 -18.01 0.84 4.01
C ASP A 139 -18.02 1.78 5.22
N ILE A 140 -17.32 2.92 5.12
CA ILE A 140 -17.39 4.01 6.11
C ILE A 140 -18.80 4.63 6.14
N MET A 141 -19.46 4.76 4.99
CA MET A 141 -20.84 5.26 4.93
C MET A 141 -21.84 4.25 5.50
N ALA A 142 -21.70 2.96 5.18
CA ALA A 142 -22.59 1.91 5.69
C ALA A 142 -22.50 1.73 7.22
N SER A 143 -21.29 1.74 7.79
CA SER A 143 -21.05 1.55 9.22
C SER A 143 -21.63 2.68 10.10
N ARG A 144 -21.72 3.92 9.57
CA ARG A 144 -22.31 5.06 10.30
C ARG A 144 -23.84 5.06 10.31
N ILE A 145 -24.50 4.45 9.32
CA ILE A 145 -25.96 4.39 9.23
C ILE A 145 -26.56 3.37 10.20
N VAL A 146 -25.80 2.34 10.61
CA VAL A 146 -26.29 1.26 11.50
C VAL A 146 -26.39 1.70 12.98
N ARG A 147 -25.82 2.85 13.37
CA ARG A 147 -25.91 3.37 14.76
C ARG A 147 -27.09 4.32 14.98
N PHE A 148 -28.26 4.01 14.42
CA PHE A 148 -29.52 4.54 14.95
C PHE A 148 -30.25 3.39 15.65
N PRO A 149 -30.23 3.32 17.00
CA PRO A 149 -31.11 2.41 17.70
C PRO A 149 -32.55 2.77 17.30
N LYS A 150 -33.27 1.82 16.70
CA LYS A 150 -34.72 1.94 16.57
C LYS A 150 -35.29 1.97 17.99
N ARG A 151 -35.48 3.17 18.56
CA ARG A 151 -36.35 3.35 19.73
C ARG A 151 -37.72 2.86 19.30
N GLY A 152 -38.16 1.76 19.90
CA GLY A 152 -39.46 1.15 19.65
C GLY A 152 -40.56 2.17 19.86
N PHE A 153 -41.35 2.38 18.80
CA PHE A 153 -42.64 3.03 18.90
C PHE A 153 -43.66 1.94 19.22
N SER A 154 -44.17 1.93 20.45
CA SER A 154 -45.31 1.10 20.85
C SER A 154 -46.56 1.98 20.78
N PRO A 155 -47.57 1.67 19.95
CA PRO A 155 -48.85 2.35 20.02
C PRO A 155 -49.64 1.82 21.23
N ALA A 156 -50.32 2.73 21.93
CA ALA A 156 -51.40 2.43 22.85
C ALA A 156 -52.72 2.88 22.19
#